data_AF-A0A1G2CXK3-F1
#
_entry.id   AF-A0A1G2CXK3-F1
#
_cell.length_a   1.000
_cell.length_b   1.000
_cell.length_c   1.000
_cell.angle_alpha   90.00
_cell.angle_beta   90.00
_cell.angle_gamma   90.00
#
_symmetry.space_group_name_H-M   'P 1'
#
loop_
_entity.id
_entity.type
_entity.pdbx_description
1 polymer ?
#
loop_
_entity_poly.entity_id
_entity_poly.type
_entity_poly.pdbx_seq_one_letter_code
_entity_poly.pdbx_strand_id
1 'polypeptide(L)'
;MLHKIGVAFTLLMILALGTRGYFVNDDIANQTLEPFGYTNIKVIDKSILIMSGCVRGDSARLTVSATSPQGKSITLYVCTSWPFGRNTISVP
;
A
#
# COMPACT_ATOMS: atom_id res chain seq x y z
N MET A 1 37.06 8.23 9.72
CA MET A 1 35.75 8.23 10.41
C MET A 1 34.60 8.65 9.49
N LEU A 2 34.75 9.69 8.65
CA LEU A 2 33.73 10.10 7.66
C LEU A 2 33.20 8.98 6.76
N HIS A 3 34.07 8.08 6.28
CA HIS A 3 33.67 7.00 5.36
C HIS A 3 32.70 5.99 6.01
N LYS A 4 32.89 5.69 7.31
CA LYS A 4 31.99 4.78 8.07
C LYS A 4 30.63 5.42 8.33
N ILE A 5 30.61 6.73 8.58
CA ILE A 5 29.38 7.52 8.76
C ILE A 5 28.61 7.62 7.43
N GLY A 6 29.31 7.85 6.32
CA GLY A 6 28.71 7.87 4.98
C GLY A 6 28.05 6.54 4.63
N VAL A 7 28.76 5.42 4.84
CA VAL A 7 28.22 4.08 4.59
C VAL A 7 27.02 3.77 5.47
N ALA A 8 27.06 4.12 6.76
CA ALA A 8 25.94 3.94 7.68
C ALA A 8 24.71 4.76 7.23
N PHE A 9 24.91 6.00 6.80
CA PHE A 9 23.84 6.86 6.29
C PHE A 9 23.22 6.31 5.00
N THR A 10 24.04 5.81 4.06
CA THR A 10 23.55 5.18 2.83
C THR A 10 22.75 3.90 3.11
N LEU A 11 23.21 3.05 4.03
CA LEU A 11 22.49 1.86 4.46
C LEU A 11 21.14 2.21 5.10
N LEU A 12 21.11 3.24 5.94
CA LEU A 12 19.90 3.71 6.60
C LEU A 12 18.88 4.28 5.60
N MET A 13 19.37 4.99 4.57
CA MET A 13 18.54 5.42 3.44
C MET A 13 17.97 4.23 2.67
N ILE A 14 18.78 3.22 2.32
CA ILE A 14 18.30 2.03 1.60
C ILE A 14 17.22 1.29 2.39
N LEU A 15 17.42 1.13 3.71
CA LEU A 15 16.43 0.52 4.60
C LEU A 15 15.14 1.34 4.67
N ALA A 16 15.23 2.66 4.84
CA ALA A 16 14.07 3.55 4.88
C ALA A 16 13.28 3.55 3.56
N LEU A 17 13.96 3.40 2.43
CA LEU A 17 13.34 3.29 1.10
C LEU A 17 12.72 1.91 0.85
N GLY A 18 13.26 0.86 1.46
CA GLY A 18 12.75 -0.51 1.34
C GLY A 18 11.55 -0.82 2.23
N THR A 19 11.38 -0.10 3.35
CA THR A 19 10.25 -0.29 4.29
C THR A 19 9.09 0.68 4.04
N ARG A 20 9.06 1.34 2.88
CA ARG A 20 8.01 2.31 2.51
C ARG A 20 6.59 1.75 2.66
N GLY A 21 6.39 0.46 2.35
CA GLY A 21 5.10 -0.21 2.49
C GLY A 21 4.61 -0.36 3.95
N TYR A 22 5.52 -0.36 4.93
CA TYR A 22 5.14 -0.47 6.35
C TYR A 22 4.40 0.76 6.87
N PHE A 23 4.68 1.94 6.30
CA PHE A 23 4.04 3.21 6.69
C PHE A 23 2.67 3.43 6.03
N VAL A 24 2.19 2.47 5.24
CA VAL A 24 0.87 2.51 4.62
C VAL A 24 -0.19 2.25 5.70
N ASN A 25 -1.00 3.26 5.99
CA ASN A 25 -2.14 3.15 6.88
C ASN A 25 -3.31 2.44 6.19
N ASP A 26 -4.07 1.65 6.95
CA ASP A 26 -5.27 0.94 6.47
C ASP A 26 -6.38 1.90 6.03
N ASP A 27 -6.38 3.14 6.56
CA ASP A 27 -7.30 4.20 6.15
C ASP A 27 -7.21 4.54 4.66
N ILE A 28 -6.09 4.22 4.01
CA ILE A 28 -5.94 4.35 2.55
C ILE A 28 -6.99 3.51 1.80
N ALA A 29 -7.38 2.35 2.34
CA ALA A 29 -8.44 1.53 1.76
C ALA A 29 -9.78 2.27 1.76
N ASN A 30 -10.14 2.91 2.88
CA ASN A 30 -11.36 3.70 3.01
C ASN A 30 -11.35 4.88 2.03
N GLN A 31 -10.29 5.69 2.07
CA GLN A 31 -10.14 6.86 1.20
C GLN A 31 -10.19 6.52 -0.29
N THR A 32 -9.70 5.33 -0.67
CA THR A 32 -9.68 4.90 -2.07
C THR A 32 -11.01 4.30 -2.52
N LEU A 33 -11.71 3.55 -1.65
CA LEU A 33 -12.89 2.79 -2.04
C LEU A 33 -14.22 3.52 -1.78
N GLU A 34 -14.32 4.37 -0.75
CA GLU A 34 -15.53 5.14 -0.45
C GLU A 34 -16.02 6.00 -1.63
N PRO A 35 -15.16 6.72 -2.39
CA PRO A 35 -15.60 7.52 -3.54
C PRO A 35 -16.27 6.70 -4.66
N PHE A 36 -16.04 5.39 -4.69
CA PHE A 36 -16.65 4.47 -5.66
C PHE A 36 -17.91 3.78 -5.13
N GLY A 37 -18.37 4.14 -3.93
CA GLY A 37 -19.60 3.62 -3.31
C GLY A 37 -19.43 2.27 -2.61
N TYR A 38 -18.20 1.84 -2.33
CA TYR A 38 -17.95 0.66 -1.49
C TYR A 38 -18.23 0.96 -0.02
N THR A 39 -18.73 -0.04 0.70
CA THR A 39 -19.04 0.06 2.15
C THR A 39 -18.52 -1.18 2.89
N ASN A 40 -18.56 -1.19 4.23
CA ASN A 40 -18.05 -2.29 5.07
C ASN A 40 -16.60 -2.70 4.72
N ILE A 41 -15.76 -1.71 4.47
CA ILE A 41 -14.37 -1.87 4.02
C ILE A 41 -13.53 -2.44 5.18
N LYS A 42 -12.90 -3.60 4.94
CA LYS A 42 -12.02 -4.27 5.92
C LYS A 42 -10.75 -4.75 5.24
N VAL A 43 -9.60 -4.27 5.69
CA VAL A 43 -8.29 -4.78 5.27
C VAL A 43 -8.09 -6.16 5.91
N ILE A 44 -7.92 -7.19 5.09
CA ILE A 44 -7.74 -8.58 5.53
C ILE A 44 -6.29 -9.07 5.39
N ASP A 45 -5.52 -8.44 4.51
CA ASP A 45 -4.10 -8.73 4.34
C ASP A 45 -3.35 -7.49 3.83
N LYS A 46 -2.06 -7.38 4.14
CA LYS A 46 -1.20 -6.27 3.75
C LYS A 46 0.15 -6.81 3.29
N SER A 47 0.45 -6.60 2.01
CA SER A 47 1.75 -6.89 1.42
C SER A 47 2.55 -5.61 1.26
N ILE A 48 3.75 -5.55 1.86
CA ILE A 48 4.55 -4.32 2.04
C ILE A 48 5.96 -4.39 1.43
N LEU A 49 6.28 -5.48 0.74
CA LEU A 49 7.60 -5.68 0.14
C LEU A 49 7.77 -4.85 -1.14
N ILE A 50 9.02 -4.52 -1.47
CA ILE A 50 9.37 -3.89 -2.75
C ILE A 50 8.84 -4.81 -3.87
N MET A 51 7.97 -4.28 -4.74
CA MET A 51 7.24 -5.02 -5.80
C MET A 51 6.02 -5.85 -5.35
N SER A 52 5.54 -5.70 -4.12
CA SER A 52 4.33 -6.39 -3.65
C SER A 52 3.01 -5.71 -4.04
N GLY A 53 3.09 -4.54 -4.65
CA GLY A 53 1.94 -3.83 -5.20
C GLY A 53 1.37 -4.43 -6.48
N CYS A 54 0.40 -3.74 -7.09
CA CYS A 54 -0.28 -4.21 -8.29
C CYS A 54 0.57 -3.98 -9.54
N VAL A 55 1.35 -2.90 -9.55
CA VAL A 55 2.24 -2.53 -10.66
C VAL A 55 3.64 -2.18 -10.16
N ARG A 56 4.60 -2.20 -11.09
CA ARG A 56 5.99 -1.85 -10.82
C ARG A 56 6.07 -0.38 -10.39
N GLY A 57 6.41 -0.14 -9.11
CA GLY A 57 6.47 1.20 -8.52
C GLY A 57 5.60 1.37 -7.28
N ASP A 58 4.65 0.46 -7.07
CA ASP A 58 3.84 0.44 -5.85
C ASP A 58 4.64 -0.05 -4.64
N SER A 59 4.40 0.60 -3.50
CA SER A 59 5.06 0.36 -2.23
C SER A 59 4.34 -0.70 -1.38
N ALA A 60 3.02 -0.87 -1.58
CA ALA A 60 2.23 -1.89 -0.89
C ALA A 60 0.97 -2.27 -1.67
N ARG A 61 0.46 -3.47 -1.36
CA ARG A 61 -0.87 -3.97 -1.74
C ARG A 61 -1.67 -4.31 -0.48
N LEU A 62 -2.84 -3.71 -0.35
CA LEU A 62 -3.82 -4.05 0.67
C LEU A 62 -4.86 -4.97 0.05
N THR A 63 -5.10 -6.13 0.65
CA THR A 63 -6.24 -6.99 0.32
C THR A 63 -7.41 -6.57 1.18
N VAL A 64 -8.53 -6.25 0.55
CA VAL A 64 -9.66 -5.60 1.19
C VAL A 64 -10.93 -6.38 0.87
N SER A 65 -11.67 -6.75 1.91
CA SER A 65 -13.05 -7.22 1.79
C SER A 65 -13.98 -6.01 1.92
N ALA A 66 -14.87 -5.80 0.95
CA ALA A 66 -15.83 -4.70 0.96
C ALA A 66 -17.18 -5.14 0.39
N THR A 67 -18.21 -4.35 0.63
CA THR A 67 -19.53 -4.47 0.00
C THR A 67 -19.59 -3.52 -1.20
N SER A 68 -19.87 -4.06 -2.39
CA SER A 68 -20.02 -3.27 -3.62
C SER A 68 -21.26 -2.38 -3.58
N PRO A 69 -21.35 -1.35 -4.44
CA PRO A 69 -22.56 -0.52 -4.56
C PRO A 69 -23.83 -1.31 -4.89
N GLN A 70 -23.68 -2.54 -5.42
CA GLN A 70 -24.77 -3.46 -5.73
C GLN A 70 -25.12 -4.39 -4.54
N GLY A 71 -24.54 -4.16 -3.36
CA GLY A 71 -24.80 -4.93 -2.15
C GLY A 71 -24.09 -6.29 -2.07
N LYS A 72 -23.14 -6.58 -2.96
CA LYS A 72 -22.41 -7.86 -2.96
C LYS A 72 -21.11 -7.75 -2.17
N SER A 73 -20.79 -8.77 -1.36
CA SER A 73 -19.47 -8.86 -0.74
C SER A 73 -18.44 -9.27 -1.79
N ILE A 74 -17.37 -8.49 -1.91
CA ILE A 74 -16.28 -8.72 -2.86
C ILE A 74 -14.91 -8.49 -2.20
N THR A 75 -13.89 -9.15 -2.73
CA THR A 75 -12.49 -8.92 -2.36
C THR A 75 -11.80 -8.12 -3.46
N LEU A 76 -11.07 -7.07 -3.07
CA LEU A 76 -10.35 -6.16 -3.95
C LEU A 76 -8.92 -5.98 -3.45
N TYR A 77 -8.05 -5.54 -4.34
CA TYR A 77 -6.72 -5.05 -4.00
C TYR A 77 -6.70 -3.53 -4.08
N VAL A 78 -6.22 -2.88 -3.03
CA VAL A 78 -5.88 -1.45 -3.03
C VAL A 78 -4.37 -1.33 -3.05
N CYS A 79 -3.83 -0.83 -4.15
CA CYS A 79 -2.41 -0.69 -4.36
C CYS A 79 -1.99 0.76 -4.19
N THR A 80 -0.92 0.98 -3.44
CA THR A 80 -0.47 2.32 -3.06
C THR A 80 1.02 2.50 -3.24
N SER A 81 1.37 3.67 -3.76
CA SER A 81 2.73 4.11 -4.01
C SER A 81 3.13 5.14 -2.95
N TRP A 82 3.46 4.71 -1.73
CA TRP A 82 3.93 5.62 -0.66
C TRP A 82 5.39 6.05 -0.89
N PRO A 83 5.78 7.32 -0.64
CA PRO A 83 4.98 8.42 -0.10
C PRO A 83 4.35 9.36 -1.13
N PHE A 84 4.69 9.26 -2.42
CA PHE A 84 4.37 10.28 -3.44
C PHE A 84 3.59 9.78 -4.65
N GLY A 85 2.79 8.73 -4.52
CA GLY A 85 2.07 8.13 -5.64
C GLY A 85 0.58 7.97 -5.43
N ARG A 86 -0.11 7.61 -6.52
CA ARG A 86 -1.57 7.42 -6.53
C ARG A 86 -1.94 6.06 -5.96
N ASN A 87 -3.13 5.99 -5.39
CA ASN A 87 -3.77 4.74 -5.00
C ASN A 87 -4.57 4.21 -6.20
N THR A 88 -4.53 2.90 -6.41
CA THR A 88 -5.27 2.23 -7.48
C THR A 88 -6.07 1.07 -6.93
N ILE A 89 -7.23 0.82 -7.53
CA ILE A 89 -8.08 -0.33 -7.22
C ILE A 89 -7.82 -1.38 -8.30
N SER A 90 -7.58 -2.62 -7.87
CA SER A 90 -7.44 -3.77 -8.74
C SER A 90 -8.32 -4.91 -8.23
N VAL A 91 -8.79 -5.74 -9.15
CA VAL A 91 -9.51 -6.97 -8.85
C VAL A 91 -8.52 -8.14 -8.93
N PRO A 92 -8.66 -9.17 -8.09
CA PRO A 92 -7.82 -10.36 -8.15
C PRO A 92 -7.88 -11.11 -9.48
#